data_AF-A0A0V1M0G4-F1
#
_entry.id   AF-A0A0V1M0G4-F1
#
_cell.length_a   1.000
_cell.length_b   1.000
_cell.length_c   1.000
_cell.angle_alpha   90.00
_cell.angle_beta   90.00
_cell.angle_gamma   90.00
#
_symmetry.space_group_name_H-M   'P 1'
#
loop_
_entity.id
_entity.type
_entity.pdbx_description
1 polymer ?
#
loop_
_entity_poly.entity_id
_entity_poly.type
_entity_poly.pdbx_seq_one_letter_code
_entity_poly.pdbx_strand_id
1 'polypeptide(L)'
;MVRVADPGALVFTRFYRVCLSRKWVPLQWKQSVCKLLYKDGDKERLANWRPIALEPVLQRVLSAVVASRVTNWARANGLISLEAQKGFQPADGTSEHNFVMEVAIQEARRTNAQLAI
;
A
#
# COMPACT_ATOMS: atom_id res chain seq x y z
N MET A 1 -18.11 -6.36 -15.47
CA MET A 1 -18.29 -5.41 -16.59
C MET A 1 -16.97 -5.13 -17.34
N VAL A 2 -15.91 -4.64 -16.69
CA VAL A 2 -14.63 -4.34 -17.38
C VAL A 2 -13.88 -5.60 -17.88
N ARG A 3 -13.77 -6.67 -17.07
CA ARG A 3 -13.18 -7.95 -17.51
C ARG A 3 -13.94 -8.64 -18.65
N VAL A 4 -15.23 -8.33 -18.81
CA VAL A 4 -16.05 -8.87 -19.90
C VAL A 4 -15.76 -8.09 -21.19
N ALA A 5 -15.55 -6.76 -21.08
CA ALA A 5 -15.27 -5.89 -22.22
C ALA A 5 -13.82 -5.99 -22.74
N ASP A 6 -12.84 -6.32 -21.88
CA ASP A 6 -11.44 -6.52 -22.28
C ASP A 6 -10.82 -7.73 -21.54
N PRO A 7 -11.19 -8.97 -21.94
CA PRO A 7 -10.81 -10.19 -21.22
C PRO A 7 -9.29 -10.39 -21.11
N GLY A 8 -8.54 -9.94 -22.13
CA GLY A 8 -7.08 -10.02 -22.17
C GLY A 8 -6.37 -8.75 -21.71
N ALA A 9 -7.10 -7.74 -21.21
CA ALA A 9 -6.56 -6.42 -20.89
C ALA A 9 -5.78 -5.77 -22.05
N LEU A 10 -6.11 -6.09 -23.31
CA LEU A 10 -5.39 -5.64 -24.51
C LEU A 10 -5.56 -4.14 -24.73
N VAL A 11 -6.76 -3.62 -24.52
CA VAL A 11 -7.08 -2.20 -24.70
C VAL A 11 -6.34 -1.38 -23.66
N PHE A 12 -6.44 -1.76 -22.38
CA PHE A 12 -5.73 -1.06 -21.32
C PHE A 12 -4.21 -1.18 -21.45
N THR A 13 -3.70 -2.34 -21.83
CA THR A 13 -2.26 -2.52 -22.04
C THR A 13 -1.74 -1.60 -23.13
N ARG A 14 -2.43 -1.50 -24.28
CA ARG A 14 -2.04 -0.59 -25.35
C ARG A 14 -2.14 0.87 -24.91
N PHE A 15 -3.23 1.23 -24.23
CA PHE A 15 -3.44 2.58 -23.72
C PHE A 15 -2.33 3.02 -22.73
N TYR A 16 -2.01 2.18 -21.75
CA TYR A 16 -0.94 2.47 -20.79
C TYR A 16 0.44 2.51 -21.43
N ARG A 17 0.73 1.63 -22.41
CA ARG A 17 1.98 1.69 -23.16
C ARG A 17 2.15 3.02 -23.90
N VAL A 18 1.09 3.55 -24.51
CA VAL A 18 1.12 4.86 -25.17
C VAL A 18 1.33 5.99 -24.16
N CYS A 19 0.64 5.95 -23.02
CA CYS A 19 0.84 6.94 -21.95
C CYS A 19 2.30 6.98 -21.49
N LEU A 20 2.88 5.80 -21.21
CA LEU A 20 4.26 5.67 -20.75
C LEU A 20 5.28 6.08 -21.82
N SER A 21 5.12 5.63 -23.06
CA SER A 21 6.06 5.95 -24.15
C SER A 21 6.07 7.44 -24.49
N ARG A 22 4.91 8.10 -24.38
CA ARG A 22 4.76 9.54 -24.63
C ARG A 22 4.99 10.40 -23.39
N LYS A 23 5.30 9.82 -22.23
CA LYS A 23 5.40 10.51 -20.93
C LYS A 23 4.20 11.41 -20.65
N TRP A 24 3.01 10.92 -21.00
CA TRP A 24 1.76 11.66 -20.95
C TRP A 24 0.69 10.85 -20.20
N VAL A 25 -0.17 11.55 -19.47
CA VAL A 25 -1.36 10.97 -18.84
C VAL A 25 -2.56 11.87 -19.08
N PRO A 26 -3.79 11.32 -19.16
CA PRO A 26 -5.01 12.12 -19.23
C PRO A 26 -5.08 13.16 -18.13
N LEU A 27 -5.61 14.34 -18.43
CA LEU A 27 -5.76 15.42 -17.45
C LEU A 27 -6.62 14.99 -16.25
N GLN A 28 -7.64 14.18 -16.51
CA GLN A 28 -8.56 13.64 -15.50
C GLN A 28 -7.83 12.82 -14.44
N TRP A 29 -6.71 12.18 -14.79
CA TRP A 29 -5.89 11.41 -13.83
C TRP A 29 -5.16 12.27 -12.82
N LYS A 30 -5.05 13.58 -13.09
CA LYS A 30 -4.47 14.57 -12.18
C LYS A 30 -5.52 15.18 -11.24
N GLN A 31 -6.76 14.71 -11.32
CA GLN A 31 -7.87 15.16 -10.51
C GLN A 31 -8.34 14.00 -9.62
N SER A 32 -8.67 14.29 -8.37
CA SER A 32 -9.23 13.33 -7.43
C SER A 32 -10.41 13.95 -6.69
N VAL A 33 -11.33 13.09 -6.24
CA VAL A 33 -12.45 13.53 -5.40
C VAL A 33 -12.05 13.29 -3.94
N CYS A 34 -11.91 14.37 -3.17
CA CYS A 34 -11.65 14.25 -1.73
C CYS A 34 -12.96 13.97 -0.98
N LYS A 35 -12.98 12.91 -0.17
CA LYS A 35 -14.05 12.58 0.76
C LYS A 35 -13.49 12.53 2.18
N LEU A 36 -14.21 13.12 3.12
CA LEU A 36 -13.85 13.06 4.53
C LEU A 36 -14.50 11.83 5.16
N LEU A 37 -13.69 10.97 5.79
CA LEU A 37 -14.17 9.86 6.61
C LEU A 37 -13.96 10.19 8.09
N TYR A 38 -15.02 10.09 8.88
CA TYR A 38 -14.93 10.27 10.32
C TYR A 38 -14.10 9.14 10.94
N LYS A 39 -13.16 9.50 11.82
CA LYS A 39 -12.32 8.52 12.54
C LYS A 39 -12.81 8.32 13.97
N ASP A 40 -12.70 9.33 14.82
CA ASP A 40 -12.95 9.25 16.27
C ASP A 40 -13.04 10.65 16.92
N GLY A 41 -13.59 10.74 18.14
CA GLY A 41 -13.67 11.98 18.91
C GLY A 41 -14.88 12.87 18.60
N ASP A 42 -14.72 14.19 18.74
CA ASP A 42 -15.76 15.17 18.45
C ASP A 42 -15.96 15.34 16.93
N LYS A 43 -17.21 15.22 16.46
CA LYS A 43 -17.56 15.34 15.03
C LYS A 43 -17.46 16.77 14.51
N GLU A 44 -17.59 17.77 15.37
CA GLU A 44 -17.50 19.18 14.99
C GLU A 44 -16.04 19.62 14.73
N ARG A 45 -15.08 18.83 15.19
CA ARG A 45 -13.66 19.11 15.01
C ARG A 45 -13.12 18.46 13.73
N LEU A 46 -12.80 19.25 12.71
CA LEU A 46 -12.30 18.76 11.41
C LEU A 46 -11.06 17.84 11.50
N ALA A 47 -10.19 18.02 12.49
CA ALA A 47 -9.00 17.17 12.71
C ALA A 47 -9.32 15.69 12.98
N ASN A 48 -10.57 15.39 13.38
CA ASN A 48 -11.07 14.04 13.65
C ASN A 48 -11.57 13.33 12.38
N TRP A 49 -11.46 13.99 11.23
CA TRP A 49 -11.83 13.45 9.94
C TRP A 49 -10.57 13.18 9.09
N ARG A 50 -10.56 12.04 8.41
CA ARG A 50 -9.50 11.63 7.49
C ARG A 50 -9.89 12.01 6.07
N PRO A 51 -9.14 12.89 5.39
CA PRO A 51 -9.33 13.11 3.96
C PRO A 51 -8.84 11.89 3.18
N ILE A 52 -9.67 11.39 2.27
CA ILE A 52 -9.32 10.33 1.33
C ILE A 52 -9.53 10.85 -0.08
N ALA A 53 -8.47 10.79 -0.89
CA ALA A 53 -8.51 11.10 -2.30
C ALA A 53 -8.97 9.87 -3.10
N LEU A 54 -10.11 9.99 -3.76
CA LEU A 54 -10.61 8.99 -4.69
C LEU A 54 -10.05 9.27 -6.08
N GLU A 55 -9.19 8.36 -6.51
CA GLU A 55 -8.49 8.36 -7.79
C GLU A 55 -9.37 7.84 -8.92
N PRO A 56 -9.23 8.34 -10.16
CA PRO A 56 -9.87 7.73 -11.33
C PRO A 56 -9.45 6.27 -11.48
N VAL A 57 -10.42 5.39 -11.75
CA VAL A 57 -10.21 3.93 -11.80
C VAL A 57 -9.09 3.54 -12.77
N LEU A 58 -9.00 4.20 -13.93
CA LEU A 58 -7.95 3.92 -14.91
C LEU A 58 -6.54 4.26 -14.41
N GLN A 59 -6.40 5.36 -13.66
CA GLN A 59 -5.13 5.69 -13.02
C GLN A 59 -4.81 4.69 -11.89
N ARG A 60 -5.81 4.35 -11.06
CA ARG A 60 -5.68 3.37 -9.98
C ARG A 60 -5.17 2.00 -10.47
N VAL A 61 -5.67 1.54 -11.62
CA VAL A 61 -5.25 0.28 -12.24
C VAL A 61 -3.77 0.34 -12.65
N LEU A 62 -3.33 1.41 -13.31
CA LEU A 62 -1.92 1.57 -13.66
C LEU A 62 -1.03 1.64 -12.41
N SER A 63 -1.43 2.44 -11.41
CA SER A 63 -0.72 2.55 -10.13
C SER A 63 -0.57 1.20 -9.43
N ALA A 64 -1.61 0.36 -9.44
CA ALA A 64 -1.55 -0.98 -8.87
C ALA A 64 -0.57 -1.90 -9.61
N VAL A 65 -0.54 -1.85 -10.95
CA VAL A 65 0.43 -2.60 -11.76
C VAL A 65 1.86 -2.14 -11.47
N VAL A 66 2.09 -0.82 -11.40
CA VAL A 66 3.40 -0.25 -11.07
C VAL A 66 3.83 -0.65 -9.66
N ALA A 67 2.96 -0.48 -8.66
CA ALA A 67 3.23 -0.85 -7.28
C ALA A 67 3.61 -2.34 -7.17
N SER A 68 2.85 -3.23 -7.80
CA SER A 68 3.17 -4.67 -7.79
C SER A 68 4.55 -4.95 -8.38
N ARG A 69 4.89 -4.35 -9.53
CA ARG A 69 6.19 -4.56 -10.18
C ARG A 69 7.35 -4.01 -9.36
N VAL A 70 7.21 -2.78 -8.85
CA VAL A 70 8.24 -2.12 -8.05
C VAL A 70 8.45 -2.87 -6.73
N THR A 71 7.39 -3.26 -6.04
CA THR A 71 7.49 -4.04 -4.81
C THR A 71 8.18 -5.38 -5.06
N ASN A 72 7.81 -6.12 -6.10
CA ASN A 72 8.44 -7.39 -6.43
C ASN A 72 9.93 -7.22 -6.76
N TRP A 73 10.27 -6.20 -7.56
CA TRP A 73 11.65 -5.88 -7.87
C TRP A 73 12.44 -5.51 -6.61
N ALA A 74 11.90 -4.64 -5.75
CA ALA A 74 12.57 -4.20 -4.52
C ALA A 74 12.83 -5.38 -3.56
N ARG A 75 11.88 -6.32 -3.46
CA ARG A 75 12.05 -7.56 -2.69
C ARG A 75 13.12 -8.47 -3.28
N ALA A 76 13.09 -8.71 -4.59
CA ALA A 76 14.06 -9.56 -5.26
C ALA A 76 15.50 -9.02 -5.15
N ASN A 77 15.66 -7.72 -4.93
CA ASN A 77 16.96 -7.05 -4.78
C ASN A 77 17.31 -6.70 -3.33
N GLY A 78 16.57 -7.23 -2.34
CA GLY A 78 16.88 -7.00 -0.91
C GLY A 78 16.72 -5.54 -0.44
N LEU A 79 16.02 -4.70 -1.19
CA LEU A 79 15.77 -3.30 -0.82
C LEU A 79 14.69 -3.14 0.24
N ILE A 80 13.91 -4.19 0.47
CA ILE A 80 12.91 -4.26 1.54
C ILE A 80 13.39 -5.32 2.54
N SER A 81 13.69 -4.90 3.77
CA SER A 81 13.99 -5.82 4.87
C SER A 81 12.74 -6.64 5.18
N LEU A 82 12.78 -7.95 4.92
CA LEU A 82 11.67 -8.85 5.20
C LEU A 82 11.49 -9.10 6.71
N GLU A 83 12.51 -8.82 7.51
CA GLU A 83 12.51 -8.93 8.97
C GLU A 83 11.88 -7.69 9.63
N ALA A 84 12.23 -6.49 9.16
CA ALA A 84 11.80 -5.23 9.76
C ALA A 84 10.54 -4.65 9.10
N GLN A 85 10.43 -4.71 7.78
CA GLN A 85 9.29 -4.14 7.06
C GLN A 85 8.14 -5.15 7.00
N LYS A 86 7.19 -5.01 7.90
CA LYS A 86 5.99 -5.85 7.97
C LYS A 86 4.74 -5.22 7.38
N GLY A 87 4.66 -3.89 7.42
CA GLY A 87 3.57 -3.14 6.78
C GLY A 87 3.60 -3.31 5.26
N PHE A 88 2.42 -3.47 4.65
CA PHE A 88 2.22 -3.59 3.20
C PHE A 88 2.97 -4.76 2.54
N GLN A 89 3.33 -5.78 3.32
CA GLN A 89 3.84 -7.06 2.81
C GLN A 89 2.73 -8.11 2.73
N PRO A 90 2.85 -9.14 1.87
CA PRO A 90 1.88 -10.23 1.78
C PRO A 90 2.10 -11.27 2.90
N ALA A 91 2.15 -10.79 4.15
CA ALA A 91 2.25 -11.60 5.36
C ALA A 91 1.57 -10.84 6.51
N ASP A 92 1.06 -11.56 7.51
CA ASP A 92 0.56 -10.94 8.75
C ASP A 92 1.73 -10.57 9.66
N GLY A 93 2.41 -9.49 9.28
CA GLY A 93 3.59 -9.06 10.00
C GLY A 93 3.29 -8.37 11.33
N THR A 94 2.06 -7.93 11.59
CA THR A 94 1.67 -7.38 12.90
C THR A 94 1.66 -8.48 13.95
N SER A 95 1.02 -9.61 13.65
CA SER A 95 1.01 -10.76 14.56
C SER A 95 2.42 -11.32 14.77
N GLU A 96 3.23 -11.40 13.70
CA GLU A 96 4.62 -11.83 13.79
C GLU A 96 5.45 -10.93 14.71
N HIS A 97 5.37 -9.61 14.54
CA HIS A 97 6.10 -8.67 15.39
C HIS A 97 5.61 -8.66 16.84
N ASN A 98 4.31 -8.80 17.07
CA ASN A 98 3.78 -8.95 18.43
C ASN A 98 4.32 -10.21 19.10
N PHE A 99 4.35 -11.34 18.40
CA PHE A 99 4.92 -12.58 18.91
C PHE A 99 6.41 -12.46 19.22
N VAL A 100 7.19 -11.89 18.29
CA VAL A 100 8.63 -11.66 18.50
C VAL A 100 8.88 -10.77 19.72
N MET A 101 8.09 -9.72 19.89
CA MET A 101 8.14 -8.85 21.07
C MET A 101 7.82 -9.62 22.35
N GLU A 102 6.78 -10.45 22.34
CA GLU A 102 6.38 -11.25 23.49
C GLU A 102 7.48 -12.25 23.91
N VAL A 103 8.06 -12.96 22.94
CA VAL A 103 9.18 -13.88 23.17
C VAL A 103 10.38 -13.15 23.75
N ALA A 104 10.71 -11.97 23.22
CA ALA A 104 11.82 -11.16 23.74
C ALA A 104 11.60 -10.74 25.21
N ILE A 105 10.38 -10.33 25.55
CA ILE A 105 9.99 -10.00 26.94
C ILE A 105 10.10 -11.23 27.86
N GLN A 106 9.61 -12.39 27.40
CA GLN A 106 9.68 -13.63 28.17
C GLN A 106 11.14 -14.05 28.44
N GLU A 107 12.00 -13.93 27.44
CA GLU A 107 13.41 -14.28 27.56
C GLU A 107 14.17 -13.35 28.52
N ALA A 108 13.93 -12.04 28.43
CA ALA A 108 14.50 -11.07 29.38
C ALA A 108 14.09 -11.37 30.83
N ARG A 109 12.82 -11.73 31.05
CA ARG A 109 12.32 -12.15 32.38
C ARG A 109 12.98 -13.44 32.85
N ARG A 110 13.14 -14.43 31.98
CA ARG A 110 13.73 -15.74 32.30
C ARG A 110 15.21 -15.63 32.68
N THR A 111 15.95 -14.77 31.97
CA THR A 111 17.40 -14.59 32.13
C THR A 111 17.76 -13.50 33.14
N ASN A 112 16.76 -12.78 33.66
CA ASN A 112 16.94 -11.55 34.43
C ASN A 112 17.85 -10.52 33.72
N ALA A 113 17.83 -10.55 32.38
CA ALA A 113 18.56 -9.63 31.53
C ALA A 113 17.71 -8.40 31.21
N GLN A 114 18.35 -7.29 30.88
CA GLN A 114 17.66 -6.10 30.41
C GLN A 114 17.22 -6.30 28.96
N LEU A 115 15.96 -5.97 28.67
CA LEU A 115 15.45 -5.92 27.30
C LEU A 115 16.07 -4.71 26.60
N ALA A 116 16.99 -4.94 25.66
CA ALA A 116 17.45 -3.91 24.74
C ALA A 116 16.55 -3.96 23.51
N ILE A 117 15.72 -2.91 23.34
CA ILE A 117 14.93 -2.67 22.12
C ILE A 117 15.64 -1.58 21.33
#